data_AF-A0A6S8D9L7-F1
#
_entry.id   AF-A0A6S8D9L7-F1
#
_cell.length_a   1.000
_cell.length_b   1.000
_cell.length_c   1.000
_cell.angle_alpha   90.00
_cell.angle_beta   90.00
_cell.angle_gamma   90.00
#
_symmetry.space_group_name_H-M   'P 1'
#
loop_
_entity.id
_entity.type
_entity.pdbx_description
1 polymer ?
#
loop_
_entity_poly.entity_id
_entity_poly.type
_entity_poly.pdbx_seq_one_letter_code
_entity_poly.pdbx_strand_id
1 'polypeptide(L)'
;MACYGSKPAEFLRDQPSGTLPAAVLNGRVLGSSDGIIAQVLDLPDGPGAVCDIDARDDPRCRMLLDLERQHFSAWLRWLTGGETNKQIFVRTLDAVENALAQSKDGPFFLGNRFSFIDLMYAPFLERMAASLAYFKGFIVKGPTPYLSTLSQMDTNLHAYQRYPHLNKWFLAMEQRPSYVATLSDFYTHAHDLPVQLGGCVRLESQQADAIRADIDKNAWRHGILPKYEPLTPTHIHGTLPRLEAAARLARNGPAVARFAARGISMPGFPPVRAELADPNANANESILPTIDALLRLIVIRLRTDAPPDKKDTIISEWLATSAQAKERTAAQDAVKCLSYLRDRVGVPRDMSQPAAFALRAECNSIIDLISS
;
A
#
# COMPACT_ATOMS: atom_id res chain seq x y z
N MET A 1 -16.29 -6.06 9.12
CA MET A 1 -15.28 -6.48 8.12
C MET A 1 -14.77 -7.87 8.51
N ALA A 2 -15.26 -8.93 7.87
CA ALA A 2 -14.92 -10.34 8.15
C ALA A 2 -14.27 -11.01 6.92
N CYS A 3 -13.63 -10.23 6.05
CA CYS A 3 -13.03 -10.73 4.80
C CYS A 3 -11.83 -11.66 5.04
N TYR A 4 -11.21 -11.63 6.22
CA TYR A 4 -10.06 -12.47 6.61
C TYR A 4 -10.45 -13.64 7.53
N GLY A 5 -11.74 -13.97 7.65
CA GLY A 5 -12.22 -15.02 8.56
C GLY A 5 -12.60 -14.51 9.94
N SER A 6 -12.77 -15.46 10.88
CA SER A 6 -13.19 -15.19 12.26
C SER A 6 -12.13 -14.42 13.03
N LYS A 7 -12.56 -13.41 13.77
CA LYS A 7 -11.68 -12.68 14.69
C LYS A 7 -11.41 -13.52 15.95
N PRO A 8 -10.25 -13.35 16.61
CA PRO A 8 -9.96 -14.07 17.85
C PRO A 8 -11.03 -13.83 18.91
N ALA A 9 -11.32 -14.86 19.71
CA ALA A 9 -12.40 -14.81 20.71
C ALA A 9 -12.11 -13.79 21.81
N GLU A 10 -10.83 -13.61 22.17
CA GLU A 10 -10.38 -12.57 23.09
C GLU A 10 -10.67 -11.17 22.56
N PHE A 11 -10.48 -10.93 21.26
CA PHE A 11 -10.79 -9.64 20.65
C PHE A 11 -12.30 -9.35 20.67
N LEU A 12 -13.13 -10.35 20.33
CA LEU A 12 -14.58 -10.20 20.32
C LEU A 12 -15.19 -10.04 21.72
N ARG A 13 -14.50 -10.51 22.76
CA ARG A 13 -14.90 -10.28 24.15
C ARG A 13 -14.83 -8.79 24.52
N ASP A 14 -13.77 -8.12 24.10
CA ASP A 14 -13.54 -6.71 24.41
C ASP A 14 -14.25 -5.79 23.40
N GLN A 15 -14.32 -6.21 22.12
CA GLN A 15 -15.01 -5.49 21.04
C GLN A 15 -16.08 -6.38 20.36
N PRO A 16 -17.28 -6.50 20.95
CA PRO A 16 -18.33 -7.41 20.46
C PRO A 16 -18.83 -7.10 19.04
N SER A 17 -18.76 -5.84 18.58
CA SER A 17 -19.14 -5.47 17.22
C SER A 17 -18.17 -6.04 16.16
N GLY A 18 -16.98 -6.45 16.59
CA GLY A 18 -15.90 -6.81 15.70
C GLY A 18 -15.42 -5.64 14.83
N THR A 19 -15.67 -4.37 15.17
CA THR A 19 -15.19 -3.22 14.39
C THR A 19 -13.71 -2.93 14.67
N LEU A 20 -13.04 -2.36 13.67
CA LEU A 20 -11.67 -1.84 13.79
C LEU A 20 -11.68 -0.37 13.34
N PRO A 21 -10.77 0.47 13.88
CA PRO A 21 -9.80 0.14 14.93
C PRO A 21 -10.46 -0.06 16.31
N ALA A 22 -9.73 -0.72 17.21
CA ALA A 22 -10.07 -0.81 18.62
C ALA A 22 -8.80 -0.64 19.46
N ALA A 23 -8.89 -0.01 20.62
CA ALA A 23 -7.77 0.21 21.52
C ALA A 23 -8.21 0.11 22.98
N VAL A 24 -7.27 -0.26 23.87
CA VAL A 24 -7.45 -0.16 25.31
C VAL A 24 -6.57 0.97 25.81
N LEU A 25 -7.18 2.07 26.26
CA LEU A 25 -6.49 3.23 26.81
C LEU A 25 -6.99 3.47 28.23
N ASN A 26 -6.06 3.49 29.20
CA ASN A 26 -6.35 3.65 30.63
C ASN A 26 -7.43 2.66 31.14
N GLY A 27 -7.33 1.39 30.72
CA GLY A 27 -8.28 0.33 31.09
C GLY A 27 -9.65 0.41 30.40
N ARG A 28 -9.90 1.42 29.56
CA ARG A 28 -11.14 1.57 28.80
C ARG A 28 -10.97 1.05 27.38
N VAL A 29 -11.88 0.18 26.96
CA VAL A 29 -11.98 -0.26 25.57
C VAL A 29 -12.65 0.84 24.74
N LEU A 30 -11.99 1.23 23.64
CA LEU A 30 -12.47 2.20 22.66
C LEU A 30 -12.64 1.51 21.32
N GLY A 31 -13.82 1.65 20.73
CA GLY A 31 -14.23 0.88 19.55
C GLY A 31 -14.34 1.65 18.23
N SER A 32 -13.97 2.93 18.24
CA SER A 32 -14.09 3.83 17.10
C SER A 32 -12.83 4.68 16.94
N SER A 33 -12.46 5.00 15.69
CA SER A 33 -11.24 5.77 15.38
C SER A 33 -11.27 7.17 15.99
N ASP A 34 -12.40 7.87 15.90
CA ASP A 34 -12.59 9.21 16.45
C ASP A 34 -12.48 9.26 17.99
N GLY A 35 -13.01 8.25 18.67
CA GLY A 35 -12.93 8.08 20.12
C GLY A 35 -11.51 7.74 20.59
N ILE A 36 -10.81 6.89 19.82
CA ILE A 36 -9.39 6.58 20.06
C ILE A 36 -8.54 7.83 19.87
N ILE A 37 -8.71 8.54 18.75
CA ILE A 37 -7.96 9.77 18.49
C ILE A 37 -8.23 10.78 19.62
N ALA A 38 -9.49 11.00 20.01
CA ALA A 38 -9.83 11.91 21.11
C ALA A 38 -9.01 11.60 22.38
N GLN A 39 -9.09 10.36 22.85
CA GLN A 39 -8.41 9.94 24.07
C GLN A 39 -6.89 10.04 23.97
N VAL A 40 -6.29 9.71 22.82
CA VAL A 40 -4.84 9.85 22.63
C VAL A 40 -4.40 11.31 22.71
N LEU A 41 -5.21 12.24 22.20
CA LEU A 41 -4.92 13.67 22.25
C LEU A 41 -5.04 14.23 23.67
N ASP A 42 -5.98 13.71 24.47
CA ASP A 42 -6.22 14.15 25.85
C ASP A 42 -5.22 13.55 26.88
N LEU A 43 -4.26 12.73 26.46
CA LEU A 43 -3.25 12.18 27.38
C LEU A 43 -2.34 13.30 27.93
N PRO A 44 -1.95 13.27 29.22
CA PRO A 44 -1.12 14.31 29.84
C PRO A 44 0.24 14.56 29.15
N ASP A 45 0.85 13.50 28.61
CA ASP A 45 2.06 13.55 27.77
C ASP A 45 1.72 13.25 26.29
N GLY A 46 0.45 13.40 25.93
CA GLY A 46 -0.08 13.10 24.61
C GLY A 46 0.30 14.16 23.58
N PRO A 47 0.24 13.82 22.28
CA PRO A 47 0.50 14.79 21.22
C PRO A 47 -0.46 15.98 21.23
N GLY A 48 -1.60 15.94 21.94
CA GLY A 48 -2.49 17.10 22.11
C GLY A 48 -1.90 18.23 22.96
N ALA A 49 -0.90 17.95 23.82
CA ALA A 49 -0.11 19.00 24.48
C ALA A 49 0.85 19.72 23.51
N VAL A 50 1.12 19.12 22.34
CA VAL A 50 2.08 19.60 21.32
C VAL A 50 1.36 20.08 20.04
N CYS A 51 0.14 19.62 19.81
CA CYS A 51 -0.67 20.00 18.68
C CYS A 51 -1.90 20.76 19.20
N ASP A 52 -1.98 22.06 18.86
CA ASP A 52 -3.24 22.82 18.83
C ASP A 52 -4.17 22.14 17.81
N ILE A 53 -4.77 21.03 18.19
CA ILE A 53 -5.74 20.32 17.38
C ILE A 53 -7.03 21.12 17.50
N ASP A 54 -7.18 22.03 16.54
CA ASP A 54 -8.23 23.03 16.48
C ASP A 54 -9.58 22.42 16.84
N ALA A 55 -10.20 23.09 17.83
CA ALA A 55 -11.27 22.59 18.67
C ALA A 55 -12.42 22.01 17.85
N ARG A 56 -12.90 20.83 18.26
CA ARG A 56 -14.08 20.14 17.70
C ARG A 56 -15.35 21.01 17.70
N ASP A 57 -15.31 22.15 18.39
CA ASP A 57 -16.39 23.15 18.48
C ASP A 57 -16.27 24.33 17.50
N ASP A 58 -15.23 24.39 16.66
CA ASP A 58 -15.09 25.43 15.65
C ASP A 58 -16.01 25.18 14.41
N PRO A 59 -16.76 26.19 13.94
CA PRO A 59 -17.66 26.05 12.79
C PRO A 59 -16.98 25.64 11.47
N ARG A 60 -15.76 26.12 11.20
CA ARG A 60 -14.97 25.74 10.04
C ARG A 60 -14.52 24.28 10.15
N CYS A 61 -14.10 23.84 11.33
CA CYS A 61 -13.76 22.44 11.57
C CYS A 61 -14.95 21.50 11.30
N ARG A 62 -16.15 21.85 11.80
CA ARG A 62 -17.38 21.08 11.51
C ARG A 62 -17.68 21.01 10.01
N MET A 63 -17.63 22.14 9.32
CA MET A 63 -17.85 22.21 7.87
C MET A 63 -16.85 21.32 7.10
N LEU A 64 -15.58 21.32 7.50
CA LEU A 64 -14.55 20.49 6.87
C LEU A 64 -14.79 18.99 7.15
N LEU A 65 -15.19 18.61 8.36
CA LEU A 65 -15.54 17.22 8.68
C LEU A 65 -16.81 16.75 7.95
N ASP A 66 -17.78 17.64 7.73
CA ASP A 66 -18.95 17.34 6.88
C ASP A 66 -18.54 17.13 5.42
N LEU A 67 -17.65 17.97 4.91
CA LEU A 67 -17.12 17.85 3.55
C LEU A 67 -16.31 16.55 3.37
N GLU A 68 -15.50 16.17 4.36
CA GLU A 68 -14.75 14.90 4.39
C GLU A 68 -15.71 13.71 4.21
N ARG A 69 -16.76 13.62 5.03
CA ARG A 69 -17.76 12.55 4.95
C ARG A 69 -18.48 12.51 3.61
N GLN A 70 -18.82 13.68 3.06
CA GLN A 70 -19.47 13.78 1.75
C GLN A 70 -18.53 13.30 0.64
N HIS A 71 -17.26 13.69 0.69
CA HIS A 71 -16.24 13.30 -0.28
C HIS A 71 -15.94 11.80 -0.22
N PHE A 72 -15.75 11.26 0.98
CA PHE A 72 -15.64 9.81 1.22
C PHE A 72 -16.83 9.03 0.64
N SER A 73 -18.05 9.50 0.91
CA SER A 73 -19.27 8.87 0.39
C SER A 73 -19.40 8.95 -1.13
N ALA A 74 -18.90 10.02 -1.75
CA ALA A 74 -18.88 10.16 -3.20
C ALA A 74 -17.82 9.24 -3.84
N TRP A 75 -16.65 9.11 -3.20
CA TRP A 75 -15.60 8.17 -3.62
C TRP A 75 -16.08 6.74 -3.58
N LEU A 76 -16.64 6.27 -2.45
CA LEU A 76 -17.15 4.91 -2.34
C LEU A 76 -18.20 4.62 -3.41
N ARG A 77 -19.17 5.51 -3.60
CA ARG A 77 -20.22 5.35 -4.63
C ARG A 77 -19.66 5.22 -6.04
N TRP A 78 -18.62 5.97 -6.39
CA TRP A 78 -18.01 5.84 -7.71
C TRP A 78 -17.09 4.62 -7.81
N LEU A 79 -16.27 4.35 -6.80
CA LEU A 79 -15.35 3.22 -6.77
C LEU A 79 -16.09 1.89 -6.94
N THR A 80 -17.21 1.71 -6.23
CA THR A 80 -18.04 0.49 -6.31
C THR A 80 -19.15 0.59 -7.37
N GLY A 81 -19.24 1.70 -8.10
CA GLY A 81 -20.31 1.97 -9.06
C GLY A 81 -19.80 2.34 -10.46
N GLY A 82 -20.75 2.66 -11.35
CA GLY A 82 -20.47 3.06 -12.73
C GLY A 82 -20.09 4.54 -12.89
N GLU A 83 -19.78 4.92 -14.13
CA GLU A 83 -19.26 6.25 -14.48
C GLU A 83 -20.24 7.41 -14.22
N THR A 84 -21.53 7.13 -14.08
CA THR A 84 -22.57 8.11 -13.70
C THR A 84 -22.30 8.78 -12.35
N ASN A 85 -21.54 8.13 -11.45
CA ASN A 85 -21.19 8.67 -10.14
C ASN A 85 -19.97 9.61 -10.16
N LYS A 86 -19.21 9.64 -11.26
CA LYS A 86 -17.98 10.45 -11.38
C LYS A 86 -18.20 11.92 -11.11
N GLN A 87 -19.27 12.49 -11.66
CA GLN A 87 -19.55 13.92 -11.53
C GLN A 87 -19.75 14.33 -10.06
N ILE A 88 -20.33 13.44 -9.23
CA ILE A 88 -20.53 13.69 -7.80
C ILE A 88 -19.18 13.70 -7.09
N PHE A 89 -18.34 12.70 -7.35
CA PHE A 89 -16.98 12.66 -6.81
C PHE A 89 -16.18 13.90 -7.19
N VAL A 90 -16.13 14.24 -8.49
CA VAL A 90 -15.38 15.39 -9.00
C VAL A 90 -15.83 16.70 -8.34
N ARG A 91 -17.14 16.92 -8.18
CA ARG A 91 -17.67 18.10 -7.47
C ARG A 91 -17.20 18.16 -6.02
N THR A 92 -17.21 17.03 -5.30
CA THR A 92 -16.72 17.00 -3.91
C THR A 92 -15.21 17.20 -3.82
N LEU A 93 -14.42 16.69 -4.78
CA LEU A 93 -12.98 16.92 -4.84
C LEU A 93 -12.65 18.39 -5.16
N ASP A 94 -13.41 19.01 -6.08
CA ASP A 94 -13.30 20.45 -6.36
C ASP A 94 -13.61 21.28 -5.10
N ALA A 95 -14.57 20.85 -4.27
CA ALA A 95 -14.84 21.49 -2.98
C ALA A 95 -13.70 21.32 -1.95
N VAL A 96 -13.04 20.15 -1.93
CA VAL A 96 -11.83 19.92 -1.10
C VAL A 96 -10.68 20.82 -1.56
N GLU A 97 -10.42 20.91 -2.86
CA GLU A 97 -9.43 21.82 -3.44
C GLU A 97 -9.72 23.28 -3.05
N ASN A 98 -10.98 23.72 -3.15
CA ASN A 98 -11.38 25.06 -2.75
C ASN A 98 -11.20 25.32 -1.25
N ALA A 99 -11.47 24.33 -0.40
CA ALA A 99 -11.27 24.45 1.04
C ALA A 99 -9.77 24.64 1.39
N LEU A 100 -8.89 23.92 0.70
CA LEU A 100 -7.43 24.11 0.81
C LEU A 100 -6.99 25.47 0.25
N ALA A 101 -7.56 25.91 -0.88
CA ALA A 101 -7.25 27.21 -1.48
C ALA A 101 -7.63 28.41 -0.59
N GLN A 102 -8.72 28.28 0.17
CA GLN A 102 -9.16 29.29 1.15
C GLN A 102 -8.37 29.27 2.46
N SER A 103 -7.47 28.30 2.63
CA SER A 103 -6.63 28.19 3.81
C SER A 103 -5.49 29.21 3.73
N LYS A 104 -5.52 30.22 4.61
CA LYS A 104 -4.50 31.27 4.65
C LYS A 104 -3.15 30.66 5.06
N ASP A 105 -2.10 30.98 4.32
CA ASP A 105 -0.74 30.50 4.57
C ASP A 105 -0.64 28.96 4.60
N GLY A 106 -1.49 28.26 3.80
CA GLY A 106 -1.51 26.80 3.66
C GLY A 106 -0.11 26.15 3.57
N PRO A 107 -0.03 24.85 3.89
CA PRO A 107 -0.60 23.88 2.96
C PRO A 107 -1.73 23.02 3.52
N PHE A 108 -2.04 23.16 4.81
CA PHE A 108 -3.04 22.36 5.52
C PHE A 108 -4.42 23.04 5.53
N PHE A 109 -5.48 22.33 5.90
CA PHE A 109 -6.86 22.86 5.85
C PHE A 109 -7.10 24.08 6.76
N LEU A 110 -6.31 24.19 7.84
CA LEU A 110 -6.38 25.26 8.85
C LEU A 110 -5.13 26.17 8.87
N GLY A 111 -4.37 26.18 7.78
CA GLY A 111 -3.28 27.12 7.52
C GLY A 111 -1.94 26.42 7.38
N ASN A 112 -0.90 26.97 7.99
CA ASN A 112 0.45 26.40 7.94
C ASN A 112 0.67 25.23 8.92
N ARG A 113 -0.24 24.99 9.86
CA ARG A 113 -0.11 23.94 10.90
C ARG A 113 -0.94 22.72 10.54
N PHE A 114 -0.33 21.55 10.71
CA PHE A 114 -1.02 20.26 10.63
C PHE A 114 -2.04 20.15 11.78
N SER A 115 -3.24 19.69 11.45
CA SER A 115 -4.38 19.64 12.38
C SER A 115 -5.08 18.27 12.37
N PHE A 116 -6.06 18.11 13.26
CA PHE A 116 -6.96 16.94 13.23
C PHE A 116 -7.76 16.84 11.93
N ILE A 117 -8.07 17.97 11.28
CA ILE A 117 -8.74 17.92 9.98
C ILE A 117 -7.87 17.18 8.96
N ASP A 118 -6.59 17.51 8.88
CA ASP A 118 -5.65 16.84 7.97
C ASP A 118 -5.53 15.34 8.28
N LEU A 119 -5.51 14.99 9.57
CA LEU A 119 -5.51 13.60 10.04
C LEU A 119 -6.75 12.82 9.56
N MET A 120 -7.92 13.45 9.57
CA MET A 120 -9.17 12.81 9.13
C MET A 120 -9.21 12.62 7.61
N TYR A 121 -8.69 13.56 6.83
CA TYR A 121 -8.65 13.48 5.37
C TYR A 121 -7.60 12.49 4.84
N ALA A 122 -6.43 12.41 5.50
CA ALA A 122 -5.28 11.65 5.03
C ALA A 122 -5.56 10.21 4.59
N PRO A 123 -6.14 9.34 5.43
CA PRO A 123 -6.35 7.94 5.07
C PRO A 123 -7.28 7.77 3.85
N PHE A 124 -8.17 8.73 3.58
CA PHE A 124 -9.09 8.65 2.45
C PHE A 124 -8.50 9.23 1.18
N LEU A 125 -7.81 10.36 1.26
CA LEU A 125 -7.12 10.95 0.10
C LEU A 125 -6.03 10.01 -0.44
N GLU A 126 -5.30 9.32 0.43
CA GLU A 126 -4.33 8.28 0.03
C GLU A 126 -5.01 7.13 -0.74
N ARG A 127 -6.07 6.55 -0.16
CA ARG A 127 -6.82 5.45 -0.79
C ARG A 127 -7.49 5.88 -2.10
N MET A 128 -8.01 7.11 -2.17
CA MET A 128 -8.58 7.68 -3.38
C MET A 128 -7.54 7.79 -4.49
N ALA A 129 -6.34 8.29 -4.18
CA ALA A 129 -5.27 8.42 -5.16
C ALA A 129 -4.88 7.07 -5.78
N ALA A 130 -4.72 6.03 -4.95
CA ALA A 130 -4.41 4.68 -5.42
C ALA A 130 -5.57 4.02 -6.17
N SER A 131 -6.75 3.97 -5.53
CA SER A 131 -7.88 3.20 -6.04
C SER A 131 -8.49 3.81 -7.30
N LEU A 132 -8.61 5.14 -7.40
CA LEU A 132 -9.19 5.75 -8.59
C LEU A 132 -8.24 5.69 -9.78
N ALA A 133 -6.93 5.75 -9.55
CA ALA A 133 -5.95 5.49 -10.60
C ALA A 133 -6.11 4.05 -11.12
N TYR A 134 -6.14 3.06 -10.23
CA TYR A 134 -6.22 1.64 -10.60
C TYR A 134 -7.56 1.25 -11.25
N PHE A 135 -8.68 1.59 -10.62
CA PHE A 135 -10.02 1.13 -11.05
C PHE A 135 -10.64 2.01 -12.12
N LYS A 136 -10.36 3.33 -12.10
CA LYS A 136 -11.05 4.31 -12.95
C LYS A 136 -10.14 5.00 -13.97
N GLY A 137 -8.82 4.80 -13.89
CA GLY A 137 -7.85 5.57 -14.66
C GLY A 137 -7.83 7.05 -14.30
N PHE A 138 -8.39 7.43 -13.15
CA PHE A 138 -8.53 8.81 -12.71
C PHE A 138 -7.41 9.16 -11.74
N ILE A 139 -6.56 10.10 -12.13
CA ILE A 139 -5.45 10.55 -11.30
C ILE A 139 -5.94 11.67 -10.37
N VAL A 140 -5.88 11.44 -9.06
CA VAL A 140 -6.20 12.45 -8.03
C VAL A 140 -4.98 13.30 -7.70
N LYS A 141 -3.83 12.64 -7.57
CA LYS A 141 -2.54 13.22 -7.23
C LYS A 141 -1.58 13.00 -8.39
N GLY A 142 -0.95 14.07 -8.88
CA GLY A 142 0.07 13.95 -9.93
C GLY A 142 1.32 13.21 -9.42
N PRO A 143 2.18 12.67 -10.31
CA PRO A 143 3.43 12.07 -9.90
C PRO A 143 4.29 13.10 -9.17
N THR A 144 4.95 12.67 -8.09
CA THR A 144 5.89 13.50 -7.32
C THR A 144 7.01 14.01 -8.25
N PRO A 145 7.51 15.25 -8.08
CA PRO A 145 8.46 15.92 -8.99
C PRO A 145 9.88 15.33 -9.08
N TYR A 146 10.05 14.01 -9.11
CA TYR A 146 11.32 13.37 -9.47
C TYR A 146 11.62 13.42 -11.00
N LEU A 147 10.86 14.21 -11.76
CA LEU A 147 10.89 14.25 -13.23
C LEU A 147 11.86 15.28 -13.83
N SER A 148 12.82 15.81 -13.06
CA SER A 148 13.90 16.64 -13.65
C SER A 148 14.84 15.84 -14.57
N THR A 149 14.75 14.50 -14.58
CA THR A 149 15.50 13.62 -15.49
C THR A 149 14.67 12.99 -16.59
N LEU A 150 13.34 13.12 -16.57
CA LEU A 150 12.48 12.71 -17.69
C LEU A 150 12.17 13.95 -18.54
N SER A 151 13.06 14.25 -19.48
CA SER A 151 13.00 15.35 -20.44
C SER A 151 11.80 15.30 -21.41
N GLN A 152 10.83 14.44 -21.13
CA GLN A 152 9.57 14.29 -21.83
C GLN A 152 8.47 14.11 -20.78
N MET A 153 8.16 15.18 -20.06
CA MET A 153 6.88 15.24 -19.36
C MET A 153 5.79 15.00 -20.41
N ASP A 154 5.07 13.90 -20.26
CA ASP A 154 3.76 13.73 -20.88
C ASP A 154 2.87 14.81 -20.27
N THR A 155 2.66 15.91 -21.01
CA THR A 155 1.89 17.10 -20.60
C THR A 155 0.41 16.78 -20.30
N ASN A 156 0.02 15.50 -20.41
CA ASN A 156 -1.32 14.97 -20.18
C ASN A 156 -1.66 14.65 -18.72
N LEU A 157 -0.78 14.92 -17.75
CA LEU A 157 -1.12 14.82 -16.32
C LEU A 157 -1.93 16.03 -15.83
N HIS A 158 -3.10 16.24 -16.46
CA HIS A 158 -4.07 17.30 -16.14
C HIS A 158 -4.45 17.37 -14.66
N ALA A 159 -4.40 16.24 -13.95
CA ALA A 159 -4.65 16.17 -12.52
C ALA A 159 -3.74 17.07 -11.68
N TYR A 160 -2.45 17.19 -12.05
CA TYR A 160 -1.51 18.03 -11.33
C TYR A 160 -1.88 19.51 -11.42
N GLN A 161 -2.36 19.93 -12.60
CA GLN A 161 -2.76 21.31 -12.88
C GLN A 161 -4.12 21.65 -12.28
N ARG A 162 -5.04 20.68 -12.19
CA ARG A 162 -6.40 20.90 -11.71
C ARG A 162 -6.48 21.07 -10.19
N TYR A 163 -5.64 20.34 -9.44
CA TYR A 163 -5.69 20.30 -7.97
C TYR A 163 -4.38 20.77 -7.30
N PRO A 164 -3.89 22.00 -7.57
CA PRO A 164 -2.61 22.47 -7.07
C PRO A 164 -2.54 22.58 -5.54
N HIS A 165 -3.62 22.92 -4.84
CA HIS A 165 -3.61 23.03 -3.38
C HIS A 165 -3.64 21.65 -2.72
N LEU A 166 -4.38 20.70 -3.28
CA LEU A 166 -4.33 19.30 -2.86
C LEU A 166 -2.93 18.71 -3.06
N ASN A 167 -2.26 18.99 -4.18
CA ASN A 167 -0.88 18.54 -4.38
C ASN A 167 0.08 19.17 -3.36
N LYS A 168 -0.06 20.45 -3.03
CA LYS A 168 0.70 21.08 -1.93
C LYS A 168 0.43 20.43 -0.58
N TRP A 169 -0.82 20.07 -0.30
CA TRP A 169 -1.20 19.35 0.91
C TRP A 169 -0.51 17.97 0.97
N PHE A 170 -0.54 17.18 -0.11
CA PHE A 170 0.18 15.90 -0.17
C PHE A 170 1.68 16.07 0.06
N LEU A 171 2.32 17.03 -0.61
CA LEU A 171 3.74 17.31 -0.43
C LEU A 171 4.08 17.65 1.02
N ALA A 172 3.22 18.43 1.69
CA ALA A 172 3.39 18.79 3.09
C ALA A 172 3.21 17.60 4.03
N MET A 173 2.24 16.73 3.77
CA MET A 173 2.05 15.48 4.52
C MET A 173 3.26 14.56 4.37
N GLU A 174 3.82 14.46 3.17
CA GLU A 174 5.02 13.66 2.87
C GLU A 174 6.30 14.15 3.54
N GLN A 175 6.34 15.41 4.03
CA GLN A 175 7.43 15.88 4.89
C GLN A 175 7.31 15.40 6.33
N ARG A 176 6.19 14.79 6.73
CA ARG A 176 5.94 14.36 8.11
C ARG A 176 6.40 12.92 8.31
N PRO A 177 7.38 12.65 9.20
CA PRO A 177 7.85 11.29 9.45
C PRO A 177 6.74 10.32 9.86
N SER A 178 5.77 10.78 10.65
CA SER A 178 4.64 9.95 11.09
C SER A 178 3.72 9.53 9.94
N TYR A 179 3.51 10.41 8.95
CA TYR A 179 2.69 10.11 7.78
C TYR A 179 3.40 9.12 6.87
N VAL A 180 4.68 9.39 6.56
CA VAL A 180 5.54 8.51 5.77
C VAL A 180 5.62 7.10 6.38
N ALA A 181 5.73 7.00 7.70
CA ALA A 181 5.81 5.70 8.40
C ALA A 181 4.53 4.86 8.26
N THR A 182 3.39 5.50 7.96
CA THR A 182 2.08 4.84 7.79
C THR A 182 1.62 4.77 6.34
N LEU A 183 2.35 5.38 5.40
CA LEU A 183 1.98 5.46 4.00
C LEU A 183 2.07 4.08 3.33
N SER A 184 0.99 3.69 2.64
CA SER A 184 0.91 2.45 1.87
C SER A 184 1.23 2.70 0.39
N ASP A 185 1.54 1.63 -0.34
CA ASP A 185 1.69 1.65 -1.79
C ASP A 185 0.33 1.53 -2.51
N PHE A 186 0.31 1.86 -3.80
CA PHE A 186 -0.92 1.82 -4.61
C PHE A 186 -1.43 0.39 -4.78
N TYR A 187 -0.53 -0.57 -4.92
CA TYR A 187 -0.87 -1.99 -5.04
C TYR A 187 -1.66 -2.48 -3.83
N THR A 188 -1.15 -2.26 -2.61
CA THR A 188 -1.80 -2.70 -1.37
C THR A 188 -3.19 -2.07 -1.25
N HIS A 189 -3.34 -0.78 -1.53
CA HIS A 189 -4.66 -0.14 -1.53
C HIS A 189 -5.61 -0.73 -2.58
N ALA A 190 -5.14 -0.93 -3.81
CA ALA A 190 -5.96 -1.43 -4.91
C ALA A 190 -6.46 -2.87 -4.68
N HIS A 191 -5.64 -3.73 -4.05
CA HIS A 191 -5.98 -5.12 -3.81
C HIS A 191 -6.67 -5.39 -2.46
N ASP A 192 -6.53 -4.48 -1.50
CA ASP A 192 -7.22 -4.58 -0.19
C ASP A 192 -8.68 -4.09 -0.25
N LEU A 193 -8.98 -3.04 -1.03
CA LEU A 193 -10.32 -2.44 -1.07
C LEU A 193 -11.43 -3.36 -1.60
N PRO A 194 -11.26 -4.16 -2.67
CA PRO A 194 -12.33 -4.99 -3.21
C PRO A 194 -12.91 -5.96 -2.17
N VAL A 195 -12.05 -6.60 -1.37
CA VAL A 195 -12.49 -7.59 -0.38
C VAL A 195 -13.16 -6.93 0.83
N GLN A 196 -12.81 -5.67 1.14
CA GLN A 196 -13.42 -4.89 2.20
C GLN A 196 -14.78 -4.31 1.80
N LEU A 197 -14.91 -3.85 0.57
CA LEU A 197 -16.09 -3.15 0.05
C LEU A 197 -17.11 -4.09 -0.62
N GLY A 198 -16.77 -5.37 -0.84
CA GLY A 198 -17.62 -6.30 -1.59
C GLY A 198 -17.52 -6.15 -3.10
N GLY A 199 -16.43 -5.57 -3.59
CA GLY A 199 -16.12 -5.35 -4.99
C GLY A 199 -15.79 -3.88 -5.30
N CYS A 200 -15.04 -3.67 -6.38
CA CYS A 200 -14.81 -2.36 -6.98
C CYS A 200 -15.03 -2.49 -8.50
N VAL A 201 -15.65 -1.49 -9.11
CA VAL A 201 -15.97 -1.53 -10.55
C VAL A 201 -14.77 -1.03 -11.33
N ARG A 202 -14.23 -1.88 -12.21
CA ARG A 202 -13.19 -1.52 -13.16
C ARG A 202 -13.81 -0.81 -14.36
N LEU A 203 -13.19 0.29 -14.78
CA LEU A 203 -13.46 0.88 -16.08
C LEU A 203 -12.46 0.34 -17.10
N GLU A 204 -13.01 -0.07 -18.24
CA GLU A 204 -12.25 -0.48 -19.40
C GLU A 204 -11.85 0.77 -20.18
N SER A 205 -10.58 1.14 -20.09
CA SER A 205 -9.98 2.22 -20.86
C SER A 205 -8.49 1.99 -20.98
N GLN A 206 -7.91 2.41 -22.11
CA GLN A 206 -6.48 2.26 -22.36
C GLN A 206 -5.62 2.87 -21.24
N GLN A 207 -6.05 4.00 -20.69
CA GLN A 207 -5.36 4.66 -19.58
C GLN A 207 -5.43 3.81 -18.30
N ALA A 208 -6.62 3.29 -17.94
CA ALA A 208 -6.78 2.49 -16.75
C ALA A 208 -6.02 1.16 -16.87
N ASP A 209 -5.97 0.54 -18.05
CA ASP A 209 -5.17 -0.65 -18.33
C ASP A 209 -3.67 -0.40 -18.17
N ALA A 210 -3.17 0.72 -18.71
CA ALA A 210 -1.77 1.10 -18.57
C ALA A 210 -1.38 1.33 -17.10
N ILE A 211 -2.26 1.97 -16.32
CA ILE A 211 -2.04 2.19 -14.88
C ILE A 211 -2.03 0.87 -14.11
N ARG A 212 -2.98 -0.03 -14.37
CA ARG A 212 -3.01 -1.36 -13.74
C ARG A 212 -1.76 -2.17 -14.04
N ALA A 213 -1.32 -2.18 -15.30
CA ALA A 213 -0.10 -2.88 -15.70
C ALA A 213 1.15 -2.32 -14.99
N ASP A 214 1.20 -1.00 -14.78
CA ASP A 214 2.25 -0.35 -14.00
C ASP A 214 2.25 -0.81 -12.53
N ILE A 215 1.10 -0.68 -11.86
CA ILE A 215 0.91 -0.99 -10.44
C ILE A 215 1.10 -2.47 -10.12
N ASP A 216 0.60 -3.38 -10.97
CA ASP A 216 0.58 -4.82 -10.66
C ASP A 216 1.91 -5.52 -10.98
N LYS A 217 2.74 -4.98 -11.88
CA LYS A 217 3.92 -5.71 -12.39
C LYS A 217 5.08 -4.82 -12.81
N ASN A 218 4.85 -3.81 -13.66
CA ASN A 218 5.95 -3.17 -14.37
C ASN A 218 6.84 -2.32 -13.45
N ALA A 219 6.24 -1.67 -12.44
CA ALA A 219 6.96 -0.86 -11.47
C ALA A 219 7.88 -1.67 -10.55
N TRP A 220 7.79 -3.01 -10.54
CA TRP A 220 8.58 -3.88 -9.66
C TRP A 220 9.72 -4.57 -10.43
N ARG A 221 10.44 -3.82 -11.24
CA ARG A 221 11.60 -4.32 -12.00
C ARG A 221 12.80 -3.43 -11.72
N HIS A 222 13.99 -4.02 -11.75
CA HIS A 222 15.22 -3.27 -11.50
C HIS A 222 15.40 -2.12 -12.50
N GLY A 223 15.70 -0.93 -11.97
CA GLY A 223 15.91 0.26 -12.78
C GLY A 223 14.63 0.87 -13.37
N ILE A 224 13.45 0.32 -13.06
CA ILE A 224 12.17 0.88 -13.48
C ILE A 224 11.53 1.61 -12.29
N LEU A 225 11.23 2.89 -12.48
CA LEU A 225 10.41 3.65 -11.53
C LEU A 225 8.93 3.51 -11.90
N PRO A 226 8.02 3.45 -10.92
CA PRO A 226 6.58 3.55 -11.18
C PRO A 226 6.27 4.83 -11.94
N LYS A 227 5.40 4.73 -12.95
CA LYS A 227 4.96 5.88 -13.73
C LYS A 227 3.85 6.67 -13.01
N TYR A 228 2.96 5.96 -12.31
CA TYR A 228 1.76 6.57 -11.73
C TYR A 228 1.76 6.65 -10.21
N GLU A 229 2.48 5.76 -9.55
CA GLU A 229 2.59 5.78 -8.10
C GLU A 229 3.56 6.89 -7.66
N PRO A 230 3.10 7.87 -6.86
CA PRO A 230 3.95 8.93 -6.36
C PRO A 230 4.97 8.35 -5.40
N LEU A 231 6.24 8.55 -5.73
CA LEU A 231 7.34 8.17 -4.85
C LEU A 231 7.84 9.38 -4.07
N THR A 232 8.13 9.19 -2.79
CA THR A 232 8.72 10.25 -1.95
C THR A 232 10.24 10.30 -2.14
N PRO A 233 10.85 11.45 -2.50
CA PRO A 233 12.28 11.54 -2.87
C PRO A 233 13.27 10.96 -1.85
N THR A 234 12.91 10.96 -0.57
CA THR A 234 13.73 10.43 0.54
C THR A 234 13.82 8.90 0.58
N HIS A 235 13.08 8.19 -0.27
CA HIS A 235 12.90 6.74 -0.18
C HIS A 235 13.44 5.95 -1.38
N ILE A 236 13.74 6.60 -2.51
CA ILE A 236 13.73 5.90 -3.80
C ILE A 236 15.09 5.32 -4.18
N HIS A 237 16.19 5.84 -3.63
CA HIS A 237 17.52 5.45 -4.12
C HIS A 237 18.53 5.31 -3.00
N GLY A 238 19.18 4.14 -2.97
CA GLY A 238 20.28 3.84 -2.07
C GLY A 238 20.26 2.40 -1.57
N THR A 239 21.31 2.02 -0.86
CA THR A 239 21.44 0.74 -0.14
C THR A 239 20.35 0.53 0.91
N LEU A 240 19.82 1.60 1.52
CA LEU A 240 18.98 1.52 2.71
C LEU A 240 17.66 0.74 2.50
N PRO A 241 16.81 1.02 1.50
CA PRO A 241 15.59 0.23 1.29
C PRO A 241 15.86 -1.25 0.99
N ARG A 242 16.94 -1.54 0.24
CA ARG A 242 17.35 -2.93 -0.05
C ARG A 242 17.82 -3.63 1.22
N LEU A 243 18.60 -2.96 2.07
CA LEU A 243 19.03 -3.46 3.37
C LEU A 243 17.86 -3.64 4.35
N GLU A 244 16.86 -2.75 4.33
CA GLU A 244 15.63 -2.94 5.10
C GLU A 244 14.92 -4.23 4.67
N ALA A 245 14.68 -4.41 3.37
CA ALA A 245 14.06 -5.62 2.84
C ALA A 245 14.86 -6.88 3.22
N ALA A 246 16.18 -6.85 3.08
CA ALA A 246 17.06 -7.95 3.47
C ALA A 246 16.95 -8.27 4.97
N ALA A 247 16.99 -7.24 5.83
CA ALA A 247 16.89 -7.40 7.28
C ALA A 247 15.52 -7.96 7.71
N ARG A 248 14.42 -7.48 7.08
CA ARG A 248 13.06 -7.95 7.36
C ARG A 248 12.87 -9.42 6.97
N LEU A 249 13.36 -9.81 5.78
CA LEU A 249 13.37 -11.20 5.34
C LEU A 249 14.22 -12.09 6.27
N ALA A 250 15.46 -11.68 6.54
CA ALA A 250 16.40 -12.48 7.33
C ALA A 250 15.92 -12.69 8.78
N ARG A 251 15.26 -11.69 9.38
CA ARG A 251 14.75 -11.76 10.75
C ARG A 251 13.71 -12.86 10.95
N ASN A 252 12.93 -13.20 9.93
CA ASN A 252 11.82 -14.15 10.03
C ASN A 252 11.85 -15.23 8.93
N GLY A 253 13.04 -15.55 8.43
CA GLY A 253 13.26 -16.41 7.25
C GLY A 253 12.42 -17.69 7.23
N PRO A 254 12.46 -18.54 8.29
CA PRO A 254 11.69 -19.78 8.32
C PRO A 254 10.16 -19.55 8.18
N ALA A 255 9.61 -18.53 8.84
CA ALA A 255 8.19 -18.22 8.73
C ALA A 255 7.83 -17.65 7.35
N VAL A 256 8.72 -16.84 6.76
CA VAL A 256 8.55 -16.31 5.40
C VAL A 256 8.61 -17.43 4.37
N ALA A 257 9.52 -18.39 4.50
CA ALA A 257 9.59 -19.56 3.62
C ALA A 257 8.31 -20.38 3.67
N ARG A 258 7.79 -20.65 4.89
CA ARG A 258 6.50 -21.32 5.08
C ARG A 258 5.34 -20.53 4.49
N PHE A 259 5.35 -19.21 4.63
CA PHE A 259 4.33 -18.35 4.05
C PHE A 259 4.37 -18.37 2.51
N ALA A 260 5.55 -18.25 1.91
CA ALA A 260 5.74 -18.30 0.46
C ALA A 260 5.32 -19.67 -0.13
N ALA A 261 5.60 -20.77 0.59
CA ALA A 261 5.20 -22.13 0.19
C ALA A 261 3.67 -22.35 0.12
N ARG A 262 2.86 -21.40 0.62
CA ARG A 262 1.41 -21.42 0.42
C ARG A 262 1.00 -21.19 -1.04
N GLY A 263 1.89 -20.64 -1.88
CA GLY A 263 1.62 -20.35 -3.29
C GLY A 263 1.30 -21.58 -4.16
N ILE A 264 1.59 -22.80 -3.68
CA ILE A 264 1.23 -24.07 -4.32
C ILE A 264 0.27 -24.92 -3.49
N SER A 265 -0.22 -24.36 -2.39
CA SER A 265 -1.10 -25.08 -1.46
C SER A 265 -2.55 -24.91 -1.86
N MET A 266 -3.40 -25.84 -1.41
CA MET A 266 -4.85 -25.69 -1.56
C MET A 266 -5.36 -24.53 -0.70
N PRO A 267 -6.43 -23.84 -1.13
CA PRO A 267 -7.10 -22.84 -0.30
C PRO A 267 -7.47 -23.41 1.08
N GLY A 268 -7.38 -22.56 2.10
CA GLY A 268 -7.72 -22.91 3.46
C GLY A 268 -9.21 -23.17 3.66
N PHE A 269 -9.53 -23.93 4.71
CA PHE A 269 -10.91 -24.19 5.12
C PHE A 269 -11.15 -23.72 6.57
N PRO A 270 -12.22 -22.95 6.84
CA PRO A 270 -13.22 -22.44 5.88
C PRO A 270 -12.64 -21.37 4.93
N PRO A 271 -13.22 -21.19 3.73
CA PRO A 271 -12.71 -20.20 2.78
C PRO A 271 -12.93 -18.78 3.29
N VAL A 272 -12.04 -17.86 2.90
CA VAL A 272 -12.14 -16.43 3.20
C VAL A 272 -12.24 -15.61 1.90
N ARG A 273 -12.76 -14.38 1.99
CA ARG A 273 -12.90 -13.50 0.80
C ARG A 273 -11.59 -12.90 0.35
N ALA A 274 -10.65 -12.71 1.27
CA ALA A 274 -9.31 -12.25 0.95
C ALA A 274 -8.42 -13.45 0.63
N GLU A 275 -8.52 -13.97 -0.60
CA GLU A 275 -7.79 -15.18 -1.05
C GLU A 275 -6.27 -15.06 -0.85
N LEU A 276 -5.75 -13.88 -1.17
CA LEU A 276 -4.36 -13.57 -0.90
C LEU A 276 -4.11 -13.69 0.62
N ALA A 277 -4.97 -13.13 1.47
CA ALA A 277 -4.85 -13.12 2.93
C ALA A 277 -5.53 -14.26 3.69
N ASP A 278 -5.49 -15.47 3.13
CA ASP A 278 -6.07 -16.65 3.77
C ASP A 278 -5.28 -17.10 5.01
N PRO A 279 -5.84 -16.97 6.23
CA PRO A 279 -5.20 -17.45 7.44
C PRO A 279 -5.27 -18.98 7.58
N ASN A 280 -6.17 -19.64 6.85
CA ASN A 280 -6.44 -21.08 6.95
C ASN A 280 -5.59 -21.90 5.95
N ALA A 281 -4.90 -21.24 5.03
CA ALA A 281 -3.98 -21.88 4.09
C ALA A 281 -2.72 -22.39 4.81
N ASN A 282 -2.38 -23.66 4.59
CA ASN A 282 -1.19 -24.30 5.15
C ASN A 282 -0.02 -24.24 4.16
N ALA A 283 1.20 -24.26 4.68
CA ALA A 283 2.40 -24.32 3.87
C ALA A 283 2.58 -25.71 3.26
N ASN A 284 3.09 -25.79 2.03
CA ASN A 284 3.56 -27.06 1.49
C ASN A 284 4.98 -27.34 2.00
N GLU A 285 5.12 -28.36 2.86
CA GLU A 285 6.41 -28.70 3.50
C GLU A 285 7.46 -29.20 2.49
N SER A 286 7.05 -29.81 1.37
CA SER A 286 7.98 -30.45 0.43
C SER A 286 8.85 -29.45 -0.34
N ILE A 287 8.37 -28.23 -0.55
CA ILE A 287 9.09 -27.19 -1.29
C ILE A 287 9.93 -26.28 -0.39
N LEU A 288 9.82 -26.40 0.94
CA LEU A 288 10.49 -25.50 1.88
C LEU A 288 12.01 -25.40 1.70
N PRO A 289 12.77 -26.49 1.48
CA PRO A 289 14.22 -26.38 1.29
C PRO A 289 14.57 -25.49 0.08
N THR A 290 13.82 -25.63 -1.02
CA THR A 290 13.97 -24.81 -2.22
C THR A 290 13.64 -23.36 -1.94
N ILE A 291 12.51 -23.08 -1.28
CA ILE A 291 12.11 -21.71 -0.98
C ILE A 291 13.06 -21.04 0.01
N ASP A 292 13.52 -21.73 1.06
CA ASP A 292 14.50 -21.20 2.01
C ASP A 292 15.81 -20.82 1.30
N ALA A 293 16.32 -21.68 0.41
CA ALA A 293 17.52 -21.39 -0.38
C ALA A 293 17.34 -20.16 -1.28
N LEU A 294 16.21 -20.06 -2.01
CA LEU A 294 15.91 -18.91 -2.87
C LEU A 294 15.76 -17.62 -2.06
N LEU A 295 15.14 -17.66 -0.88
CA LEU A 295 15.03 -16.50 0.00
C LEU A 295 16.38 -16.03 0.53
N ARG A 296 17.28 -16.94 0.87
CA ARG A 296 18.67 -16.58 1.24
C ARG A 296 19.40 -15.92 0.09
N LEU A 297 19.21 -16.40 -1.14
CA LEU A 297 19.76 -15.76 -2.33
C LEU A 297 19.20 -14.34 -2.53
N ILE A 298 17.89 -14.15 -2.37
CA ILE A 298 17.26 -12.82 -2.39
C ILE A 298 17.91 -11.91 -1.34
N VAL A 299 18.09 -12.38 -0.10
CA VAL A 299 18.76 -11.62 0.96
C VAL A 299 20.19 -11.25 0.59
N ILE A 300 20.95 -12.17 0.00
CA ILE A 300 22.33 -11.91 -0.47
C ILE A 300 22.31 -10.81 -1.55
N ARG A 301 21.42 -10.91 -2.53
CA ARG A 301 21.31 -9.95 -3.64
C ARG A 301 20.85 -8.57 -3.16
N LEU A 302 19.89 -8.50 -2.25
CA LEU A 302 19.45 -7.24 -1.64
C LEU A 302 20.57 -6.52 -0.86
N ARG A 303 21.60 -7.25 -0.40
CA ARG A 303 22.75 -6.64 0.29
C ARG A 303 23.80 -6.04 -0.64
N THR A 304 23.70 -6.28 -1.95
CA THR A 304 24.61 -5.72 -2.94
C THR A 304 23.93 -4.59 -3.71
N ASP A 305 24.74 -3.59 -4.09
CA ASP A 305 24.35 -2.55 -5.05
C ASP A 305 24.56 -2.98 -6.51
N ALA A 306 25.02 -4.23 -6.72
CA ALA A 306 25.24 -4.75 -8.04
C ALA A 306 23.90 -4.93 -8.77
N PRO A 307 23.79 -4.51 -10.04
CA PRO A 307 22.62 -4.83 -10.85
C PRO A 307 22.46 -6.36 -10.94
N PRO A 308 21.23 -6.87 -11.07
CA PRO A 308 20.97 -8.30 -11.23
C PRO A 308 21.85 -8.90 -12.33
N ASP A 309 22.65 -9.91 -11.99
CA ASP A 309 23.38 -10.64 -13.01
C ASP A 309 22.39 -11.47 -13.83
N LYS A 310 22.30 -11.21 -15.13
CA LYS A 310 21.49 -12.00 -16.06
C LYS A 310 22.02 -13.42 -16.25
N LYS A 311 23.24 -13.70 -15.78
CA LYS A 311 23.86 -15.02 -15.74
C LYS A 311 24.19 -15.40 -14.29
N ASP A 312 23.18 -15.33 -13.42
CA ASP A 312 23.31 -15.74 -12.03
C ASP A 312 23.73 -17.22 -11.97
N THR A 313 25.01 -17.44 -11.65
CA THR A 313 25.65 -18.77 -11.67
C THR A 313 25.00 -19.69 -10.65
N ILE A 314 24.56 -19.17 -9.50
CA ILE A 314 23.91 -19.94 -8.44
C ILE A 314 22.57 -20.49 -8.94
N ILE A 315 21.73 -19.64 -9.55
CA ILE A 315 20.44 -20.11 -10.12
C ILE A 315 20.69 -21.08 -11.28
N SER A 316 21.67 -20.80 -12.14
CA SER A 316 21.99 -21.66 -13.29
C SER A 316 22.43 -23.07 -12.84
N GLU A 317 23.29 -23.15 -11.83
CA GLU A 317 23.75 -24.41 -11.23
C GLU A 317 22.60 -25.15 -10.53
N TRP A 318 21.74 -24.43 -9.81
CA TRP A 318 20.56 -25.02 -9.17
C TRP A 318 19.57 -25.60 -10.19
N LEU A 319 19.30 -24.87 -11.29
CA LEU A 319 18.44 -25.35 -12.37
C LEU A 319 19.03 -26.58 -13.06
N ALA A 320 20.34 -26.58 -13.34
CA ALA A 320 21.02 -27.73 -13.95
C ALA A 320 20.91 -28.97 -13.06
N THR A 321 21.10 -28.82 -11.76
CA THR A 321 20.98 -29.90 -10.77
C THR A 321 19.53 -30.42 -10.68
N SER A 322 18.55 -29.52 -10.62
CA SER A 322 17.12 -29.85 -10.55
C SER A 322 16.64 -30.56 -11.83
N ALA A 323 17.15 -30.15 -12.99
CA ALA A 323 16.85 -30.78 -14.27
C ALA A 323 17.40 -32.21 -14.35
N GLN A 324 18.62 -32.43 -13.85
CA GLN A 324 19.24 -33.77 -13.76
C GLN A 324 18.44 -34.70 -12.83
N ALA A 325 17.89 -34.17 -11.74
CA ALA A 325 17.01 -34.90 -10.82
C ALA A 325 15.58 -35.17 -11.38
N LYS A 326 15.25 -34.69 -12.59
CA LYS A 326 13.91 -34.72 -13.21
C LYS A 326 12.83 -33.98 -12.41
N GLU A 327 13.22 -33.03 -11.57
CA GLU A 327 12.32 -32.24 -10.71
C GLU A 327 11.77 -30.99 -11.44
N ARG A 328 11.32 -31.12 -12.69
CA ARG A 328 10.81 -29.97 -13.47
C ARG A 328 9.61 -29.26 -12.80
N THR A 329 8.86 -29.98 -11.96
CA THR A 329 7.77 -29.44 -11.15
C THR A 329 8.27 -28.46 -10.08
N ALA A 330 9.47 -28.68 -9.51
CA ALA A 330 10.01 -27.83 -8.45
C ALA A 330 10.30 -26.40 -8.91
N ALA A 331 10.74 -26.20 -10.15
CA ALA A 331 10.97 -24.87 -10.72
C ALA A 331 9.66 -24.08 -10.90
N GLN A 332 8.64 -24.72 -11.46
CA GLN A 332 7.32 -24.09 -11.62
C GLN A 332 6.66 -23.78 -10.28
N ASP A 333 6.82 -24.67 -9.30
CA ASP A 333 6.30 -24.49 -7.96
C ASP A 333 7.05 -23.39 -7.20
N ALA A 334 8.37 -23.26 -7.39
CA ALA A 334 9.15 -22.14 -6.88
C ALA A 334 8.68 -20.80 -7.45
N VAL A 335 8.40 -20.73 -8.76
CA VAL A 335 7.84 -19.52 -9.40
C VAL A 335 6.51 -19.12 -8.77
N LYS A 336 5.60 -20.08 -8.54
CA LYS A 336 4.31 -19.81 -7.88
C LYS A 336 4.49 -19.33 -6.44
N CYS A 337 5.40 -19.94 -5.68
CA CYS A 337 5.69 -19.54 -4.30
C CYS A 337 6.31 -18.15 -4.19
N LEU A 338 7.27 -17.82 -5.07
CA LEU A 338 7.88 -16.48 -5.11
C LEU A 338 6.89 -15.41 -5.60
N SER A 339 6.05 -15.75 -6.58
CA SER A 339 4.96 -14.85 -7.01
C SER A 339 3.97 -14.60 -5.88
N TYR A 340 3.60 -15.65 -5.14
CA TYR A 340 2.77 -15.55 -3.96
C TYR A 340 3.42 -14.63 -2.92
N LEU A 341 4.68 -14.80 -2.57
CA LEU A 341 5.36 -13.90 -1.64
C LEU A 341 5.38 -12.45 -2.14
N ARG A 342 5.77 -12.21 -3.40
CA ARG A 342 5.87 -10.89 -4.05
C ARG A 342 4.56 -10.11 -3.93
N ASP A 343 3.46 -10.75 -4.29
CA ASP A 343 2.12 -10.16 -4.34
C ASP A 343 1.52 -9.96 -2.94
N ARG A 344 2.18 -10.50 -1.90
CA ARG A 344 1.68 -10.55 -0.53
C ARG A 344 2.50 -9.72 0.45
N VAL A 345 3.53 -9.03 -0.02
CA VAL A 345 4.25 -8.02 0.76
C VAL A 345 3.31 -6.86 1.06
N GLY A 346 2.96 -6.69 2.33
CA GLY A 346 2.10 -5.60 2.79
C GLY A 346 2.90 -4.34 3.11
N VAL A 347 2.45 -3.21 2.57
CA VAL A 347 3.06 -1.90 2.79
C VAL A 347 2.13 -1.03 3.64
N PRO A 348 2.60 -0.33 4.68
CA PRO A 348 3.97 -0.34 5.24
C PRO A 348 4.19 -1.43 6.30
N ARG A 349 3.20 -2.33 6.52
CA ARG A 349 3.19 -3.29 7.64
C ARG A 349 4.46 -4.15 7.71
N ASP A 350 4.85 -4.73 6.58
CA ASP A 350 6.00 -5.64 6.52
C ASP A 350 7.31 -4.86 6.35
N MET A 351 7.27 -3.81 5.53
CA MET A 351 8.38 -2.90 5.25
C MET A 351 7.89 -1.62 4.56
N SER A 352 8.76 -0.60 4.49
CA SER A 352 8.49 0.63 3.75
C SER A 352 8.20 0.38 2.26
N GLN A 353 7.48 1.30 1.60
CA GLN A 353 7.20 1.26 0.16
C GLN A 353 8.45 0.96 -0.70
N PRO A 354 9.59 1.68 -0.57
CA PRO A 354 10.75 1.41 -1.39
C PRO A 354 11.41 0.06 -1.10
N ALA A 355 11.37 -0.41 0.15
CA ALA A 355 11.89 -1.72 0.52
C ALA A 355 11.04 -2.83 -0.10
N ALA A 356 9.71 -2.66 -0.09
CA ALA A 356 8.80 -3.58 -0.77
C ALA A 356 9.06 -3.62 -2.27
N PHE A 357 9.30 -2.47 -2.91
CA PHE A 357 9.63 -2.40 -4.34
C PHE A 357 10.95 -3.13 -4.63
N ALA A 358 11.98 -2.94 -3.81
CA ALA A 358 13.24 -3.65 -3.93
C ALA A 358 13.07 -5.17 -3.79
N LEU A 359 12.30 -5.63 -2.80
CA LEU A 359 11.99 -7.05 -2.62
C LEU A 359 11.24 -7.62 -3.83
N ARG A 360 10.18 -6.93 -4.27
CA ARG A 360 9.38 -7.39 -5.41
C ARG A 360 10.21 -7.45 -6.69
N ALA A 361 11.14 -6.51 -6.90
CA ALA A 361 12.08 -6.52 -8.01
C ALA A 361 13.02 -7.73 -7.98
N GLU A 362 13.58 -8.09 -6.82
CA GLU A 362 14.44 -9.27 -6.71
C GLU A 362 13.64 -10.58 -6.88
N CYS A 363 12.43 -10.68 -6.32
CA CYS A 363 11.54 -11.82 -6.57
C CYS A 363 11.27 -11.98 -8.08
N ASN A 364 10.94 -10.88 -8.75
CA ASN A 364 10.72 -10.85 -10.19
C ASN A 364 11.97 -11.25 -10.99
N SER A 365 13.16 -10.78 -10.59
CA SER A 365 14.40 -11.17 -11.25
C SER A 365 14.69 -12.66 -11.13
N ILE A 366 14.45 -13.27 -9.95
CA ILE A 366 14.64 -14.71 -9.78
C ILE A 366 13.59 -15.51 -10.55
N ILE A 367 12.33 -15.06 -10.54
CA ILE A 367 11.27 -15.68 -11.33
C ILE A 367 11.64 -15.70 -12.83
N ASP A 368 12.15 -14.60 -13.36
CA ASP A 368 12.56 -14.52 -14.76
C ASP A 368 13.71 -15.48 -15.06
N LEU A 369 14.72 -15.58 -14.17
CA LEU A 369 15.85 -16.51 -14.32
C LEU A 369 15.45 -17.99 -14.24
N ILE A 370 14.43 -18.32 -13.44
CA ILE A 370 13.90 -19.69 -13.35
C ILE A 370 13.05 -20.04 -14.59
N SER A 371 12.44 -19.02 -15.20
CA SER A 371 11.50 -19.19 -16.32
C SER A 371 12.17 -19.08 -17.71
N SER A 372 13.41 -18.59 -17.78
CA SER A 372 14.23 -18.52 -18.99
C SER A 372 14.82 -19.87 -19.36
#